data_AF-A0A351AQR9-F1
#
_entry.id   AF-A0A351AQR9-F1
#
_cell.length_a   1.000
_cell.length_b   1.000
_cell.length_c   1.000
_cell.angle_alpha   90.00
_cell.angle_beta   90.00
_cell.angle_gamma   90.00
#
_symmetry.space_group_name_H-M   'P 1'
#
loop_
_entity.id
_entity.type
_entity.pdbx_description
1 polymer ?
#
loop_
_entity_poly.entity_id
_entity_poly.type
_entity_poly.pdbx_seq_one_letter_code
_entity_poly.pdbx_strand_id
1 'polypeptide(L)'
;MTNLSLKAITVVALMAGLGTMTANAQLGGLGNALKNKVKNEVSKTKTVASETAKEKADTPVQNAQDGVRSDEEKFWSSDMGDCVRIVGQEGTLYEGNAKSSWEQLQEWKTDLQTMTMNSKTVIANALYYLYRMEEAADEQNFDNQELEYFTRSGEMYNFIENMVRESEGIKDLFRYNEYKDHYNAAYGKIWAKLWTGLPKKAATAKEDRAKFAEGTYNQIEFEIGKSNEYSGKMKEWYLDWAYSAYNLNASFGYLLESDPQYNQVLADLKSAISQTSEEFQARNPVKPAAQLRDEYKAEKEQLAKEEAERKAAREAEIAASMQPWPATKMGDAAFLNACLAAARAQFPEEDAKRVTILNSTWQIDRDGFGNIVRRRVSAWVDIKKDGKRYATNYGFAQDYMGGGKYGKTYFFGVGTRSGFFIK
;
A
#
# COMPACT_ATOMS: atom_id res chain seq x y z
N MET A 1 -13.86 -21.60 13.09
CA MET A 1 -13.10 -20.47 12.52
C MET A 1 -13.28 -20.52 11.02
N THR A 2 -14.17 -19.70 10.48
CA THR A 2 -14.45 -19.62 9.04
C THR A 2 -13.61 -18.53 8.42
N ASN A 3 -12.74 -18.89 7.47
CA ASN A 3 -11.97 -17.93 6.67
C ASN A 3 -12.88 -17.21 5.67
N LEU A 4 -13.65 -16.22 6.14
CA LEU A 4 -14.16 -15.15 5.29
C LEU A 4 -12.93 -14.45 4.70
N SER A 5 -12.72 -14.62 3.39
CA SER A 5 -11.37 -14.47 2.83
C SER A 5 -10.87 -13.03 2.87
N LEU A 6 -9.57 -12.87 3.17
CA LEU A 6 -8.87 -11.58 3.16
C LEU A 6 -8.91 -10.88 1.77
N LYS A 7 -9.26 -11.63 0.71
CA LYS A 7 -9.52 -11.10 -0.64
C LYS A 7 -10.76 -10.21 -0.70
N ALA A 8 -11.81 -10.50 0.08
CA ALA A 8 -12.98 -9.61 0.17
C ALA A 8 -12.56 -8.21 0.65
N ILE A 9 -11.76 -8.14 1.71
CA ILE A 9 -11.18 -6.87 2.22
C ILE A 9 -10.30 -6.17 1.16
N THR A 10 -9.69 -6.94 0.25
CA THR A 10 -8.84 -6.37 -0.81
C THR A 10 -9.67 -5.71 -1.92
N VAL A 11 -10.82 -6.28 -2.30
CA VAL A 11 -11.77 -5.62 -3.22
C VAL A 11 -12.49 -4.45 -2.54
N VAL A 12 -12.72 -4.54 -1.22
CA VAL A 12 -13.21 -3.41 -0.41
C VAL A 12 -12.26 -2.21 -0.46
N ALA A 13 -10.94 -2.41 -0.47
CA ALA A 13 -9.99 -1.29 -0.59
C ALA A 13 -10.16 -0.53 -1.94
N LEU A 14 -10.29 -1.27 -3.05
CA LEU A 14 -10.56 -0.71 -4.38
C LEU A 14 -11.88 0.09 -4.44
N MET A 15 -12.96 -0.39 -3.81
CA MET A 15 -14.23 0.36 -3.80
C MET A 15 -14.30 1.47 -2.74
N ALA A 16 -13.63 1.34 -1.60
CA ALA A 16 -13.64 2.36 -0.54
C ALA A 16 -12.86 3.63 -0.96
N GLY A 17 -11.77 3.49 -1.72
CA GLY A 17 -10.99 4.63 -2.21
C GLY A 17 -11.72 5.52 -3.24
N LEU A 18 -12.72 4.97 -3.94
CA LEU A 18 -13.42 5.65 -5.04
C LEU A 18 -14.76 6.30 -4.63
N GLY A 19 -15.29 5.97 -3.44
CA GLY A 19 -16.60 6.44 -2.97
C GLY A 19 -16.76 7.95 -2.70
N THR A 20 -15.69 8.74 -2.87
CA THR A 20 -15.67 10.20 -2.64
C THR A 20 -15.17 11.02 -3.84
N MET A 21 -14.70 10.39 -4.93
CA MET A 21 -14.16 11.11 -6.09
C MET A 21 -15.26 11.39 -7.11
N THR A 22 -15.76 12.64 -7.11
CA THR A 22 -16.71 13.10 -8.13
C THR A 22 -16.01 13.15 -9.50
N ALA A 23 -16.52 12.35 -10.45
CA ALA A 23 -15.86 12.04 -11.73
C ALA A 23 -15.72 13.21 -12.75
N ASN A 24 -15.87 14.46 -12.30
CA ASN A 24 -15.77 15.67 -13.12
C ASN A 24 -14.50 16.50 -12.82
N ALA A 25 -13.66 16.12 -11.85
CA ALA A 25 -12.51 16.93 -11.41
C ALA A 25 -11.18 16.65 -12.12
N GLN A 26 -10.91 15.41 -12.58
CA GLN A 26 -9.57 15.00 -13.01
C GLN A 26 -9.34 14.90 -14.54
N LEU A 27 -10.39 14.82 -15.36
CA LEU A 27 -10.23 14.66 -16.82
C LEU A 27 -9.92 15.97 -17.58
N GLY A 28 -9.93 17.13 -16.91
CA GLY A 28 -9.67 18.43 -17.55
C GLY A 28 -8.21 18.75 -17.85
N GLY A 29 -7.24 18.11 -17.16
CA GLY A 29 -5.81 18.47 -17.26
C GLY A 29 -5.02 17.69 -18.31
N LEU A 30 -5.27 16.37 -18.41
CA LEU A 30 -4.42 15.43 -19.17
C LEU A 30 -4.49 15.62 -20.70
N GLY A 31 -5.60 16.14 -21.24
CA GLY A 31 -5.83 16.25 -22.68
C GLY A 31 -4.84 17.14 -23.45
N ASN A 32 -4.18 18.09 -22.78
CA ASN A 32 -3.18 18.98 -23.40
C ASN A 32 -1.75 18.42 -23.35
N ALA A 33 -1.43 17.53 -22.42
CA ALA A 33 -0.08 16.96 -22.31
C ALA A 33 0.19 15.91 -23.40
N LEU A 34 -0.77 15.01 -23.65
CA LEU A 34 -0.59 13.87 -24.56
C LEU A 34 -0.47 14.30 -26.05
N LYS A 35 -1.10 15.42 -26.42
CA LYS A 35 -1.29 15.84 -27.82
C LYS A 35 0.00 16.28 -28.54
N ASN A 36 1.08 16.55 -27.79
CA ASN A 36 2.34 17.05 -28.34
C ASN A 36 3.44 15.97 -28.52
N LYS A 37 3.25 14.73 -28.05
CA LYS A 37 4.31 13.69 -28.05
C LYS A 37 4.20 12.65 -29.17
N VAL A 38 3.08 12.56 -29.89
CA VAL A 38 2.82 11.53 -30.91
C VAL A 38 2.77 12.15 -32.31
N LYS A 39 3.93 12.55 -32.85
CA LYS A 39 4.02 13.07 -34.24
C LYS A 39 5.21 12.59 -35.08
N ASN A 40 6.19 11.90 -34.48
CA ASN A 40 7.29 11.25 -35.17
C ASN A 40 7.47 9.84 -34.61
N GLU A 41 6.96 8.81 -35.29
CA GLU A 41 7.79 7.86 -36.05
C GLU A 41 6.93 6.67 -36.54
N VAL A 42 6.90 6.48 -37.86
CA VAL A 42 6.33 5.30 -38.53
C VAL A 42 7.22 4.97 -39.72
N SER A 43 7.86 3.79 -39.73
CA SER A 43 7.92 2.87 -40.89
C SER A 43 9.05 1.82 -40.78
N LYS A 44 8.71 0.52 -40.90
CA LYS A 44 9.05 -0.32 -42.07
C LYS A 44 8.66 -1.82 -41.89
N THR A 45 7.95 -2.35 -42.91
CA THR A 45 7.97 -3.72 -43.50
C THR A 45 8.33 -4.95 -42.62
N LYS A 46 7.51 -6.02 -42.54
CA LYS A 46 7.22 -7.06 -43.59
C LYS A 46 8.48 -7.73 -44.17
N THR A 47 8.62 -9.05 -44.37
CA THR A 47 7.80 -10.29 -44.18
C THR A 47 8.81 -11.49 -44.13
N VAL A 48 8.55 -12.81 -44.16
CA VAL A 48 7.49 -13.70 -44.72
C VAL A 48 7.43 -15.02 -43.88
N ALA A 49 6.45 -15.91 -44.13
CA ALA A 49 6.45 -17.32 -43.70
C ALA A 49 7.29 -18.21 -44.67
N SER A 50 7.42 -19.54 -44.57
CA SER A 50 6.76 -20.59 -43.76
C SER A 50 7.57 -21.90 -43.79
N GLU A 51 7.52 -22.75 -42.76
CA GLU A 51 7.44 -24.22 -42.93
C GLU A 51 6.95 -24.91 -41.64
N THR A 52 6.45 -26.15 -41.74
CA THR A 52 5.39 -26.63 -40.82
C THR A 52 5.60 -28.06 -40.31
N ALA A 53 5.28 -28.27 -39.03
CA ALA A 53 4.96 -29.54 -38.36
C ALA A 53 6.03 -30.66 -38.36
N LYS A 54 6.79 -30.74 -37.26
CA LYS A 54 7.18 -32.04 -36.68
C LYS A 54 7.40 -32.03 -35.16
N GLU A 55 7.77 -30.89 -34.57
CA GLU A 55 7.73 -30.71 -33.11
C GLU A 55 6.30 -30.43 -32.65
N LYS A 56 5.76 -31.28 -31.78
CA LYS A 56 4.42 -31.11 -31.18
C LYS A 56 4.24 -31.81 -29.82
N ALA A 57 5.34 -32.01 -29.09
CA ALA A 57 5.35 -32.56 -27.72
C ALA A 57 6.01 -31.59 -26.72
N ASP A 58 7.24 -31.15 -26.98
CA ASP A 58 8.05 -30.38 -26.01
C ASP A 58 7.83 -28.85 -26.06
N THR A 59 7.39 -28.35 -27.22
CA THR A 59 7.16 -26.92 -27.53
C THR A 59 6.39 -26.08 -26.49
N PRO A 60 5.33 -26.57 -25.79
CA PRO A 60 4.55 -25.73 -24.88
C PRO A 60 5.35 -25.17 -23.71
N VAL A 61 6.35 -25.90 -23.22
CA VAL A 61 7.15 -25.50 -22.05
C VAL A 61 8.22 -24.49 -22.46
N GLN A 62 8.90 -24.71 -23.59
CA GLN A 62 9.89 -23.77 -24.11
C GLN A 62 9.25 -22.45 -24.52
N ASN A 63 8.15 -22.45 -25.28
CA ASN A 63 7.45 -21.22 -25.65
C ASN A 63 7.00 -20.39 -24.44
N ALA A 64 6.60 -21.04 -23.33
CA ALA A 64 6.25 -20.35 -22.10
C ALA A 64 7.49 -19.75 -21.41
N GLN A 65 8.61 -20.47 -21.37
CA GLN A 65 9.87 -19.99 -20.79
C GLN A 65 10.50 -18.85 -21.60
N ASP A 66 10.55 -18.97 -22.93
CA ASP A 66 11.08 -17.94 -23.83
C ASP A 66 10.17 -16.71 -23.87
N GLY A 67 8.84 -16.90 -23.80
CA GLY A 67 7.87 -15.81 -23.64
C GLY A 67 8.10 -15.01 -22.36
N VAL A 68 8.11 -15.69 -21.20
CA VAL A 68 8.39 -15.06 -19.89
C VAL A 68 9.75 -14.36 -19.86
N ARG A 69 10.78 -14.95 -20.50
CA ARG A 69 12.09 -14.35 -20.64
C ARG A 69 12.06 -13.07 -21.48
N SER A 70 11.34 -13.08 -22.60
CA SER A 70 11.22 -11.88 -23.46
C SER A 70 10.50 -10.74 -22.76
N ASP A 71 9.45 -11.02 -21.98
CA ASP A 71 8.74 -10.03 -21.17
C ASP A 71 9.61 -9.47 -20.03
N GLU A 72 10.51 -10.28 -19.47
CA GLU A 72 11.48 -9.84 -18.48
C GLU A 72 12.56 -8.93 -19.09
N GLU A 73 13.09 -9.28 -20.27
CA GLU A 73 14.07 -8.44 -20.99
C GLU A 73 13.45 -7.09 -21.45
N LYS A 74 12.15 -7.06 -21.81
CA LYS A 74 11.39 -5.80 -22.01
C LYS A 74 11.26 -4.98 -20.72
N PHE A 75 10.81 -5.59 -19.61
CA PHE A 75 10.61 -4.88 -18.35
C PHE A 75 11.92 -4.19 -17.88
N TRP A 76 13.04 -4.91 -17.91
CA TRP A 76 14.35 -4.38 -17.53
C TRP A 76 14.92 -3.35 -18.53
N SER A 77 14.29 -3.11 -19.68
CA SER A 77 14.64 -2.05 -20.63
C SER A 77 13.64 -0.88 -20.65
N SER A 78 12.69 -0.86 -19.72
CA SER A 78 11.69 0.22 -19.54
C SER A 78 12.05 1.22 -18.43
N ASP A 79 11.42 2.40 -18.45
CA ASP A 79 11.46 3.40 -17.37
C ASP A 79 11.11 2.80 -15.98
N MET A 80 10.24 1.77 -15.94
CA MET A 80 9.89 1.04 -14.70
C MET A 80 11.04 0.13 -14.22
N GLY A 81 11.76 -0.50 -15.15
CA GLY A 81 12.99 -1.25 -14.87
C GLY A 81 14.10 -0.35 -14.33
N ASP A 82 14.26 0.85 -14.90
CA ASP A 82 15.18 1.88 -14.38
C ASP A 82 14.74 2.37 -12.99
N CYS A 83 13.43 2.48 -12.71
CA CYS A 83 12.96 2.77 -11.36
C CYS A 83 13.36 1.67 -10.35
N VAL A 84 13.41 0.39 -10.74
CA VAL A 84 13.95 -0.67 -9.87
C VAL A 84 15.47 -0.53 -9.67
N ARG A 85 16.22 -0.13 -10.72
CA ARG A 85 17.67 0.18 -10.63
C ARG A 85 18.00 1.39 -9.75
N ILE A 86 17.04 2.25 -9.42
CA ILE A 86 17.20 3.32 -8.44
C ILE A 86 17.00 2.80 -7.00
N VAL A 87 16.12 1.81 -6.81
CA VAL A 87 15.79 1.21 -5.50
C VAL A 87 16.88 0.23 -5.03
N GLY A 88 17.48 -0.52 -5.95
CA GLY A 88 18.71 -1.30 -5.70
C GLY A 88 19.96 -0.47 -6.00
N GLN A 89 20.84 -0.25 -5.02
CA GLN A 89 22.15 0.34 -5.33
C GLN A 89 22.93 -0.56 -6.29
N GLU A 90 23.65 0.06 -7.22
CA GLU A 90 24.39 -0.61 -8.30
C GLU A 90 25.15 -1.85 -7.80
N GLY A 91 24.91 -2.99 -8.44
CA GLY A 91 25.65 -4.23 -8.20
C GLY A 91 25.15 -5.15 -7.08
N THR A 92 23.97 -4.94 -6.47
CA THR A 92 23.39 -5.92 -5.52
C THR A 92 21.92 -6.26 -5.77
N LEU A 93 21.65 -7.57 -5.91
CA LEU A 93 20.35 -8.21 -6.18
C LEU A 93 19.60 -7.70 -7.44
N TYR A 94 19.92 -8.30 -8.59
CA TYR A 94 18.92 -8.98 -9.43
C TYR A 94 19.52 -9.99 -10.44
N GLU A 95 20.84 -10.16 -10.48
CA GLU A 95 21.50 -11.29 -11.16
C GLU A 95 21.17 -12.64 -10.49
N GLY A 96 20.01 -13.20 -10.86
CA GLY A 96 19.57 -14.54 -10.46
C GLY A 96 18.54 -14.58 -9.32
N ASN A 97 17.31 -14.99 -9.66
CA ASN A 97 16.33 -15.63 -8.79
C ASN A 97 15.94 -14.91 -7.47
N ALA A 98 15.21 -13.79 -7.57
CA ALA A 98 14.29 -13.38 -6.48
C ALA A 98 13.13 -12.45 -6.90
N LYS A 99 12.44 -12.73 -8.02
CA LYS A 99 11.01 -12.35 -8.09
C LYS A 99 10.29 -13.22 -7.04
N SER A 100 9.89 -12.64 -5.91
CA SER A 100 9.01 -13.31 -4.95
C SER A 100 7.79 -13.86 -5.66
N SER A 101 7.43 -15.11 -5.36
CA SER A 101 6.21 -15.69 -5.93
C SER A 101 4.99 -14.92 -5.43
N TRP A 102 3.88 -15.03 -6.15
CA TRP A 102 2.65 -14.33 -5.77
C TRP A 102 2.14 -14.77 -4.39
N GLU A 103 2.35 -16.04 -4.08
CA GLU A 103 2.03 -16.69 -2.81
C GLU A 103 2.87 -16.09 -1.68
N GLN A 104 4.19 -15.91 -1.88
CA GLN A 104 5.06 -15.26 -0.89
C GLN A 104 4.67 -13.79 -0.63
N LEU A 105 4.21 -13.06 -1.66
CA LEU A 105 3.68 -11.71 -1.48
C LEU A 105 2.36 -11.72 -0.68
N GLN A 106 1.49 -12.72 -0.88
CA GLN A 106 0.26 -12.90 -0.10
C GLN A 106 0.52 -13.38 1.34
N GLU A 107 1.60 -14.11 1.62
CA GLU A 107 2.04 -14.39 2.99
C GLU A 107 2.44 -13.09 3.71
N TRP A 108 3.33 -12.30 3.09
CA TRP A 108 3.83 -11.06 3.68
C TRP A 108 2.73 -10.02 3.92
N LYS A 109 1.68 -9.98 3.08
CA LYS A 109 0.48 -9.15 3.26
C LYS A 109 -0.13 -9.20 4.66
N THR A 110 0.07 -10.30 5.40
CA THR A 110 -0.45 -10.49 6.76
C THR A 110 0.34 -9.75 7.85
N ASP A 111 1.58 -9.32 7.57
CA ASP A 111 2.41 -8.54 8.49
C ASP A 111 3.15 -7.39 7.78
N LEU A 112 2.70 -6.17 8.09
CA LEU A 112 3.31 -4.92 7.63
C LEU A 112 4.79 -4.77 8.01
N GLN A 113 5.24 -5.34 9.14
CA GLN A 113 6.66 -5.30 9.52
C GLN A 113 7.50 -6.13 8.55
N THR A 114 7.07 -7.36 8.24
CA THR A 114 7.67 -8.22 7.21
C THR A 114 7.63 -7.57 5.83
N MET A 115 6.53 -6.91 5.44
CA MET A 115 6.47 -6.13 4.18
C MET A 115 7.51 -4.99 4.15
N THR A 116 7.65 -4.25 5.25
CA THR A 116 8.58 -3.13 5.36
C THR A 116 10.04 -3.60 5.33
N MET A 117 10.35 -4.72 5.98
CA MET A 117 11.66 -5.37 5.90
C MET A 117 12.01 -5.84 4.49
N ASN A 118 11.02 -6.33 3.73
CA ASN A 118 11.18 -6.78 2.34
C ASN A 118 10.83 -5.69 1.31
N SER A 119 10.85 -4.42 1.72
CA SER A 119 10.31 -3.29 0.95
C SER A 119 10.79 -3.17 -0.49
N LYS A 120 12.09 -3.38 -0.74
CA LYS A 120 12.65 -3.36 -2.11
C LYS A 120 12.01 -4.40 -3.02
N THR A 121 11.77 -5.61 -2.52
CA THR A 121 11.15 -6.71 -3.25
C THR A 121 9.66 -6.45 -3.51
N VAL A 122 8.96 -5.84 -2.56
CA VAL A 122 7.57 -5.37 -2.73
C VAL A 122 7.50 -4.29 -3.82
N ILE A 123 8.37 -3.27 -3.77
CA ILE A 123 8.44 -2.19 -4.76
C ILE A 123 8.76 -2.72 -6.17
N ALA A 124 9.73 -3.64 -6.30
CA ALA A 124 10.07 -4.24 -7.59
C ALA A 124 8.89 -5.01 -8.21
N ASN A 125 8.13 -5.77 -7.41
CA ASN A 125 6.92 -6.44 -7.87
C ASN A 125 5.81 -5.45 -8.22
N ALA A 126 5.63 -4.38 -7.44
CA ALA A 126 4.64 -3.34 -7.73
C ALA A 126 4.90 -2.64 -9.07
N LEU A 127 6.16 -2.32 -9.38
CA LEU A 127 6.59 -1.76 -10.66
C LEU A 127 6.41 -2.76 -11.81
N TYR A 128 6.73 -4.05 -11.59
CA TYR A 128 6.51 -5.10 -12.59
C TYR A 128 5.03 -5.29 -12.97
N TYR A 129 4.14 -5.43 -11.99
CA TYR A 129 2.71 -5.60 -12.28
C TYR A 129 2.06 -4.32 -12.84
N LEU A 130 2.56 -3.13 -12.48
CA LEU A 130 2.16 -1.89 -13.11
C LEU A 130 2.57 -1.85 -14.59
N TYR A 131 3.82 -2.18 -14.91
CA TYR A 131 4.30 -2.24 -16.30
C TYR A 131 3.45 -3.17 -17.18
N ARG A 132 3.16 -4.41 -16.70
CA ARG A 132 2.29 -5.34 -17.43
C ARG A 132 0.85 -4.82 -17.58
N MET A 133 0.36 -4.08 -16.60
CA MET A 133 -0.95 -3.42 -16.65
C MET A 133 -0.97 -2.20 -17.61
N GLU A 134 0.16 -1.53 -17.82
CA GLU A 134 0.31 -0.47 -18.83
C GLU A 134 0.36 -1.04 -20.25
N GLU A 135 1.12 -2.12 -20.51
CA GLU A 135 1.09 -2.85 -21.79
C GLU A 135 -0.34 -3.27 -22.15
N ALA A 136 -1.01 -3.98 -21.23
CA ALA A 136 -2.40 -4.42 -21.38
C ALA A 136 -3.37 -3.26 -21.66
N ALA A 137 -3.15 -2.10 -21.04
CA ALA A 137 -4.00 -0.93 -21.20
C ALA A 137 -3.83 -0.23 -22.56
N ASP A 138 -2.63 -0.22 -23.14
CA ASP A 138 -2.33 0.45 -24.42
C ASP A 138 -2.56 -0.46 -25.64
N GLU A 139 -2.23 -1.75 -25.55
CA GLU A 139 -2.66 -2.76 -26.53
C GLU A 139 -4.18 -3.01 -26.44
N GLN A 140 -4.76 -2.69 -25.27
CA GLN A 140 -6.12 -2.99 -24.87
C GLN A 140 -6.47 -4.50 -24.87
N ASN A 141 -5.49 -5.38 -24.71
CA ASN A 141 -5.72 -6.81 -24.51
C ASN A 141 -6.07 -7.10 -23.05
N PHE A 142 -7.15 -7.84 -22.82
CA PHE A 142 -7.64 -8.18 -21.48
C PHE A 142 -8.06 -9.65 -21.43
N ASP A 143 -7.16 -10.55 -21.81
CA ASP A 143 -7.39 -11.98 -21.63
C ASP A 143 -7.07 -12.45 -20.20
N ASN A 144 -7.13 -13.76 -20.01
CA ASN A 144 -6.94 -14.49 -18.75
C ASN A 144 -5.63 -14.15 -17.99
N GLN A 145 -4.57 -13.71 -18.68
CA GLN A 145 -3.28 -13.35 -18.09
C GLN A 145 -3.24 -11.85 -17.74
N GLU A 146 -3.73 -10.99 -18.62
CA GLU A 146 -3.72 -9.53 -18.43
C GLU A 146 -4.68 -9.09 -17.31
N LEU A 147 -5.83 -9.77 -17.14
CA LEU A 147 -6.70 -9.60 -15.97
C LEU A 147 -6.00 -9.94 -14.65
N GLU A 148 -5.11 -10.94 -14.68
CA GLU A 148 -4.37 -11.35 -13.51
C GLU A 148 -3.28 -10.34 -13.15
N TYR A 149 -2.62 -9.73 -14.15
CA TYR A 149 -1.73 -8.58 -13.92
C TYR A 149 -2.46 -7.34 -13.43
N PHE A 150 -3.63 -6.99 -13.98
CA PHE A 150 -4.48 -5.90 -13.45
C PHE A 150 -4.85 -6.14 -11.98
N THR A 151 -5.27 -7.35 -11.64
CA THR A 151 -5.67 -7.72 -10.27
C THR A 151 -4.47 -7.64 -9.31
N ARG A 152 -3.33 -8.25 -9.68
CA ARG A 152 -2.09 -8.21 -8.89
C ARG A 152 -1.54 -6.79 -8.75
N SER A 153 -1.64 -5.95 -9.78
CA SER A 153 -1.25 -4.54 -9.74
C SER A 153 -2.09 -3.75 -8.74
N GLY A 154 -3.42 -3.93 -8.72
CA GLY A 154 -4.30 -3.30 -7.74
C GLY A 154 -4.04 -3.76 -6.30
N GLU A 155 -3.72 -5.04 -6.09
CA GLU A 155 -3.26 -5.52 -4.78
C GLU A 155 -1.92 -4.87 -4.37
N MET A 156 -0.92 -4.83 -5.26
CA MET A 156 0.38 -4.23 -4.96
C MET A 156 0.31 -2.72 -4.73
N TYR A 157 -0.59 -1.99 -5.42
CA TYR A 157 -0.86 -0.59 -5.13
C TYR A 157 -1.31 -0.40 -3.67
N ASN A 158 -2.22 -1.25 -3.18
CA ASN A 158 -2.67 -1.22 -1.78
C ASN A 158 -1.53 -1.60 -0.81
N PHE A 159 -0.66 -2.54 -1.16
CA PHE A 159 0.50 -2.90 -0.33
C PHE A 159 1.43 -1.70 -0.15
N ILE A 160 1.73 -1.03 -1.27
CA ILE A 160 2.58 0.14 -1.34
C ILE A 160 1.97 1.33 -0.59
N GLU A 161 0.69 1.65 -0.79
CA GLU A 161 0.02 2.75 -0.08
C GLU A 161 -0.04 2.53 1.44
N ASN A 162 -0.18 1.28 1.90
CA ASN A 162 -0.04 0.94 3.32
C ASN A 162 1.38 1.19 3.84
N MET A 163 2.42 0.68 3.16
CA MET A 163 3.82 0.92 3.59
C MET A 163 4.20 2.41 3.58
N VAL A 164 3.73 3.16 2.58
CA VAL A 164 3.91 4.61 2.42
C VAL A 164 3.22 5.42 3.51
N ARG A 165 2.10 4.95 4.04
CA ARG A 165 1.37 5.61 5.14
C ARG A 165 2.07 5.42 6.49
N GLU A 166 2.62 4.23 6.73
CA GLU A 166 3.09 3.78 8.04
C GLU A 166 4.62 3.92 8.21
N SER A 167 5.37 4.21 7.13
CA SER A 167 6.82 4.43 7.17
C SER A 167 7.23 5.56 6.21
N GLU A 168 7.62 6.72 6.76
CA GLU A 168 7.89 7.93 5.97
C GLU A 168 9.00 7.71 4.92
N GLY A 169 10.08 7.01 5.29
CA GLY A 169 11.21 6.75 4.39
C GLY A 169 10.88 5.88 3.16
N ILE A 170 9.72 5.21 3.13
CA ILE A 170 9.27 4.47 1.94
C ILE A 170 8.91 5.44 0.80
N LYS A 171 8.47 6.67 1.09
CA LYS A 171 8.16 7.70 0.08
C LYS A 171 9.39 8.19 -0.68
N ASP A 172 10.55 8.21 -0.02
CA ASP A 172 11.80 8.71 -0.58
C ASP A 172 12.63 7.58 -1.23
N LEU A 173 12.32 6.32 -0.91
CA LEU A 173 13.01 5.14 -1.45
C LEU A 173 12.68 4.83 -2.92
N PHE A 174 11.52 5.26 -3.42
CA PHE A 174 11.10 5.11 -4.81
C PHE A 174 10.09 6.21 -5.16
N ARG A 175 9.87 6.49 -6.45
CA ARG A 175 9.09 7.64 -6.95
C ARG A 175 7.57 7.44 -6.78
N TYR A 176 7.09 7.34 -5.54
CA TYR A 176 5.71 6.91 -5.22
C TYR A 176 4.61 7.71 -5.91
N ASN A 177 4.72 9.04 -5.97
CA ASN A 177 3.71 9.88 -6.64
C ASN A 177 3.61 9.55 -8.13
N GLU A 178 4.74 9.26 -8.78
CA GLU A 178 4.79 8.91 -10.20
C GLU A 178 4.27 7.48 -10.43
N TYR A 179 4.65 6.53 -9.57
CA TYR A 179 4.05 5.18 -9.54
C TYR A 179 2.51 5.26 -9.42
N LYS A 180 1.99 6.16 -8.57
CA LYS A 180 0.56 6.41 -8.38
C LYS A 180 -0.08 7.05 -9.61
N ASP A 181 0.56 8.04 -10.24
CA ASP A 181 0.05 8.68 -11.45
C ASP A 181 0.01 7.72 -12.65
N HIS A 182 1.05 6.90 -12.83
CA HIS A 182 1.08 5.81 -13.82
C HIS A 182 -0.02 4.77 -13.55
N TYR A 183 -0.17 4.31 -12.30
CA TYR A 183 -1.23 3.38 -11.90
C TYR A 183 -2.63 3.95 -12.22
N ASN A 184 -2.88 5.22 -11.86
CA ASN A 184 -4.14 5.89 -12.14
C ASN A 184 -4.40 6.05 -13.65
N ALA A 185 -3.36 6.34 -14.45
CA ALA A 185 -3.48 6.45 -15.90
C ALA A 185 -3.78 5.09 -16.57
N ALA A 186 -3.09 4.03 -16.17
CA ALA A 186 -3.32 2.66 -16.64
C ALA A 186 -4.73 2.18 -16.23
N TYR A 187 -5.08 2.34 -14.95
CA TYR A 187 -6.40 1.99 -14.42
C TYR A 187 -7.51 2.76 -15.17
N GLY A 188 -7.32 4.06 -15.43
CA GLY A 188 -8.28 4.88 -16.19
C GLY A 188 -8.53 4.37 -17.62
N LYS A 189 -7.49 3.94 -18.34
CA LYS A 189 -7.62 3.33 -19.69
C LYS A 189 -8.42 2.02 -19.63
N ILE A 190 -8.07 1.13 -18.71
CA ILE A 190 -8.71 -0.19 -18.53
C ILE A 190 -10.18 -0.01 -18.12
N TRP A 191 -10.42 0.85 -17.12
CA TRP A 191 -11.76 1.17 -16.63
C TRP A 191 -12.66 1.73 -17.74
N ALA A 192 -12.15 2.67 -18.54
CA ALA A 192 -12.87 3.28 -19.64
C ALA A 192 -13.26 2.29 -20.74
N LYS A 193 -12.60 1.13 -20.86
CA LYS A 193 -12.98 0.05 -21.79
C LYS A 193 -13.89 -0.99 -21.12
N LEU A 194 -13.48 -1.60 -20.00
CA LEU A 194 -14.22 -2.72 -19.39
C LEU A 194 -15.56 -2.29 -18.77
N TRP A 195 -15.64 -1.09 -18.20
CA TRP A 195 -16.89 -0.52 -17.66
C TRP A 195 -17.54 0.49 -18.63
N THR A 196 -17.35 0.31 -19.95
CA THR A 196 -18.11 1.07 -20.96
C THR A 196 -19.61 0.86 -20.75
N GLY A 197 -20.33 1.93 -20.42
CA GLY A 197 -21.78 1.88 -20.20
C GLY A 197 -22.22 1.62 -18.75
N LEU A 198 -21.30 1.49 -17.79
CA LEU A 198 -21.66 1.35 -16.37
C LEU A 198 -22.52 2.56 -15.91
N PRO A 199 -23.70 2.33 -15.29
CA PRO A 199 -24.53 3.40 -14.74
C PRO A 199 -23.81 4.22 -13.65
N LYS A 200 -23.84 5.54 -13.75
CA LYS A 200 -23.27 6.44 -12.73
C LYS A 200 -24.19 6.47 -11.51
N LYS A 201 -23.63 6.26 -10.30
CA LYS A 201 -24.37 6.41 -9.04
C LYS A 201 -24.77 7.87 -8.82
N ALA A 202 -26.05 8.11 -8.50
CA ALA A 202 -26.64 9.46 -8.45
C ALA A 202 -26.50 10.17 -7.09
N ALA A 203 -26.11 9.44 -6.04
CA ALA A 203 -25.89 9.94 -4.68
C ALA A 203 -24.93 9.01 -3.91
N THR A 204 -24.31 9.50 -2.84
CA THR A 204 -23.68 8.63 -1.83
C THR A 204 -24.72 8.05 -0.87
N ALA A 205 -24.38 6.93 -0.21
CA ALA A 205 -25.26 6.27 0.75
C ALA A 205 -25.68 7.17 1.95
N LYS A 206 -24.90 8.22 2.24
CA LYS A 206 -25.17 9.20 3.30
C LYS A 206 -26.16 10.30 2.87
N GLU A 207 -26.18 10.64 1.58
CA GLU A 207 -27.07 11.66 1.02
C GLU A 207 -28.45 11.08 0.70
N ASP A 208 -28.46 9.93 0.02
CA ASP A 208 -29.68 9.21 -0.35
C ASP A 208 -29.40 7.71 -0.46
N ARG A 209 -29.75 6.96 0.60
CA ARG A 209 -29.59 5.51 0.69
C ARG A 209 -30.32 4.78 -0.45
N ALA A 210 -31.51 5.27 -0.87
CA ALA A 210 -32.30 4.62 -1.90
C ALA A 210 -31.67 4.79 -3.29
N LYS A 211 -31.26 6.00 -3.66
CA LYS A 211 -30.55 6.24 -4.93
C LYS A 211 -29.16 5.58 -4.98
N PHE A 212 -28.50 5.46 -3.83
CA PHE A 212 -27.25 4.71 -3.74
C PHE A 212 -27.46 3.19 -3.91
N ALA A 213 -28.54 2.65 -3.33
CA ALA A 213 -28.92 1.24 -3.50
C ALA A 213 -29.30 0.95 -4.96
N GLU A 214 -30.19 1.74 -5.56
CA GLU A 214 -30.53 1.71 -7.00
C GLU A 214 -29.27 1.75 -7.88
N GLY A 215 -28.39 2.74 -7.68
CA GLY A 215 -27.11 2.85 -8.40
C GLY A 215 -26.14 1.69 -8.15
N THR A 216 -26.36 0.88 -7.12
CA THR A 216 -25.56 -0.32 -6.81
C THR A 216 -26.20 -1.59 -7.37
N TYR A 217 -27.53 -1.73 -7.36
CA TYR A 217 -28.24 -2.77 -8.11
C TYR A 217 -27.95 -2.65 -9.61
N ASN A 218 -28.06 -1.44 -10.17
CA ASN A 218 -27.75 -1.15 -11.57
C ASN A 218 -26.27 -1.45 -11.94
N GLN A 219 -25.35 -1.39 -10.96
CA GLN A 219 -23.95 -1.85 -11.13
C GLN A 219 -23.89 -3.39 -11.18
N ILE A 220 -24.51 -4.08 -10.23
CA ILE A 220 -24.49 -5.55 -10.14
C ILE A 220 -25.17 -6.17 -11.36
N GLU A 221 -26.30 -5.60 -11.82
CA GLU A 221 -27.00 -5.99 -13.06
C GLU A 221 -26.12 -5.79 -14.30
N PHE A 222 -25.39 -4.68 -14.40
CA PHE A 222 -24.41 -4.44 -15.47
C PHE A 222 -23.28 -5.48 -15.43
N GLU A 223 -22.69 -5.74 -14.25
CA GLU A 223 -21.56 -6.67 -14.09
C GLU A 223 -21.97 -8.13 -14.37
N ILE A 224 -23.16 -8.56 -13.94
CA ILE A 224 -23.77 -9.84 -14.34
C ILE A 224 -24.01 -9.87 -15.86
N GLY A 225 -24.54 -8.80 -16.44
CA GLY A 225 -24.76 -8.66 -17.88
C GLY A 225 -23.47 -8.85 -18.69
N LYS A 226 -22.42 -8.09 -18.34
CA LYS A 226 -21.07 -8.22 -18.91
C LYS A 226 -20.54 -9.63 -18.77
N SER A 227 -20.72 -10.29 -17.62
CA SER A 227 -20.22 -11.65 -17.39
C SER A 227 -20.75 -12.68 -18.40
N ASN A 228 -21.95 -12.46 -18.94
CA ASN A 228 -22.59 -13.36 -19.92
C ASN A 228 -22.10 -13.15 -21.37
N GLU A 229 -21.32 -12.10 -21.64
CA GLU A 229 -20.59 -11.94 -22.91
C GLU A 229 -19.33 -12.84 -23.00
N TYR A 230 -18.92 -13.45 -21.88
CA TYR A 230 -17.65 -14.17 -21.75
C TYR A 230 -17.79 -15.58 -21.15
N SER A 231 -16.67 -16.30 -21.10
CA SER A 231 -16.53 -17.60 -20.45
C SER A 231 -15.21 -17.68 -19.66
N GLY A 232 -15.04 -18.73 -18.84
CA GLY A 232 -13.84 -18.95 -18.03
C GLY A 232 -13.53 -17.79 -17.07
N LYS A 233 -12.23 -17.50 -16.86
CA LYS A 233 -11.77 -16.45 -15.93
C LYS A 233 -12.39 -15.08 -16.21
N MET A 234 -12.71 -14.72 -17.46
CA MET A 234 -13.37 -13.42 -17.76
C MET A 234 -14.79 -13.33 -17.16
N LYS A 235 -15.62 -14.37 -17.34
CA LYS A 235 -16.97 -14.43 -16.73
C LYS A 235 -16.88 -14.37 -15.21
N GLU A 236 -15.97 -15.16 -14.65
CA GLU A 236 -15.68 -15.18 -13.22
C GLU A 236 -15.22 -13.81 -12.69
N TRP A 237 -14.33 -13.11 -13.40
CA TRP A 237 -13.82 -11.81 -12.99
C TRP A 237 -14.92 -10.74 -12.88
N TYR A 238 -15.82 -10.64 -13.87
CA TYR A 238 -16.99 -9.75 -13.77
C TYR A 238 -17.94 -10.15 -12.63
N LEU A 239 -18.12 -11.46 -12.38
CA LEU A 239 -18.93 -11.93 -11.25
C LEU A 239 -18.26 -11.71 -9.89
N ASP A 240 -16.93 -11.56 -9.83
CA ASP A 240 -16.21 -11.21 -8.60
C ASP A 240 -16.49 -9.75 -8.20
N TRP A 241 -16.58 -8.85 -9.18
CA TRP A 241 -17.05 -7.48 -8.99
C TRP A 241 -18.52 -7.46 -8.54
N ALA A 242 -19.42 -8.14 -9.27
CA ALA A 242 -20.85 -8.21 -8.93
C ALA A 242 -21.09 -8.78 -7.52
N TYR A 243 -20.39 -9.86 -7.16
CA TYR A 243 -20.44 -10.47 -5.84
C TYR A 243 -19.90 -9.53 -4.76
N SER A 244 -18.78 -8.83 -5.02
CA SER A 244 -18.19 -7.89 -4.06
C SER A 244 -19.07 -6.66 -3.86
N ALA A 245 -19.67 -6.12 -4.93
CA ALA A 245 -20.60 -5.00 -4.90
C ALA A 245 -21.87 -5.36 -4.13
N TYR A 246 -22.42 -6.56 -4.33
CA TYR A 246 -23.52 -7.08 -3.52
C TYR A 246 -23.10 -7.25 -2.05
N ASN A 247 -22.06 -8.04 -1.80
CA ASN A 247 -21.69 -8.48 -0.45
C ASN A 247 -21.31 -7.30 0.47
N LEU A 248 -20.49 -6.37 -0.02
CA LEU A 248 -20.09 -5.18 0.73
C LEU A 248 -21.28 -4.30 1.11
N ASN A 249 -22.13 -3.96 0.14
CA ASN A 249 -23.23 -3.02 0.36
C ASN A 249 -24.42 -3.67 1.09
N ALA A 250 -24.58 -5.00 0.99
CA ALA A 250 -25.45 -5.77 1.87
C ALA A 250 -24.94 -5.76 3.32
N SER A 251 -23.67 -6.12 3.55
CA SER A 251 -23.03 -6.16 4.88
C SER A 251 -23.10 -4.81 5.61
N PHE A 252 -22.92 -3.70 4.88
CA PHE A 252 -23.00 -2.34 5.44
C PHE A 252 -24.44 -1.81 5.59
N GLY A 253 -25.47 -2.59 5.21
CA GLY A 253 -26.88 -2.21 5.36
C GLY A 253 -27.39 -1.19 4.33
N TYR A 254 -26.70 -1.03 3.20
CA TYR A 254 -27.14 -0.17 2.10
C TYR A 254 -28.12 -0.89 1.16
N LEU A 255 -27.95 -2.22 0.98
CA LEU A 255 -28.90 -3.10 0.29
C LEU A 255 -29.77 -3.84 1.33
N LEU A 256 -31.09 -3.74 1.20
CA LEU A 256 -32.07 -4.29 2.15
C LEU A 256 -33.06 -5.24 1.46
N GLU A 257 -33.58 -6.23 2.20
CA GLU A 257 -34.61 -7.16 1.70
C GLU A 257 -35.95 -6.49 1.36
N SER A 258 -36.14 -5.23 1.76
CA SER A 258 -37.28 -4.38 1.41
C SER A 258 -37.13 -3.67 0.06
N ASP A 259 -35.94 -3.66 -0.55
CA ASP A 259 -35.69 -2.86 -1.74
C ASP A 259 -36.21 -3.58 -3.01
N PRO A 260 -36.90 -2.89 -3.94
CA PRO A 260 -37.65 -3.57 -5.02
C PRO A 260 -36.83 -4.50 -5.91
N GLN A 261 -35.55 -4.18 -6.15
CA GLN A 261 -34.63 -4.98 -6.99
C GLN A 261 -33.99 -6.16 -6.24
N TYR A 262 -34.00 -6.17 -4.91
CA TYR A 262 -33.18 -7.09 -4.10
C TYR A 262 -33.38 -8.57 -4.45
N ASN A 263 -34.63 -9.03 -4.50
CA ASN A 263 -34.92 -10.45 -4.71
C ASN A 263 -34.53 -10.93 -6.12
N GLN A 264 -34.64 -10.04 -7.12
CA GLN A 264 -34.25 -10.34 -8.50
C GLN A 264 -32.72 -10.41 -8.61
N VAL A 265 -32.00 -9.37 -8.18
CA VAL A 265 -30.54 -9.31 -8.23
C VAL A 265 -29.90 -10.45 -7.41
N LEU A 266 -30.48 -10.82 -6.27
CA LEU A 266 -30.02 -11.97 -5.48
C LEU A 266 -30.20 -13.31 -6.21
N ALA A 267 -31.29 -13.48 -6.98
CA ALA A 267 -31.54 -14.68 -7.76
C ALA A 267 -30.62 -14.75 -8.99
N ASP A 268 -30.43 -13.64 -9.70
CA ASP A 268 -29.59 -13.55 -10.88
C ASP A 268 -28.10 -13.74 -10.54
N LEU A 269 -27.62 -13.15 -9.44
CA LEU A 269 -26.25 -13.36 -8.95
C LEU A 269 -26.02 -14.83 -8.58
N LYS A 270 -26.98 -15.49 -7.93
CA LYS A 270 -26.91 -16.95 -7.64
C LYS A 270 -26.88 -17.78 -8.92
N SER A 271 -27.75 -17.46 -9.88
CA SER A 271 -27.84 -18.16 -11.16
C SER A 271 -26.54 -18.03 -11.96
N ALA A 272 -26.00 -16.82 -12.08
CA ALA A 272 -24.77 -16.57 -12.82
C ALA A 272 -23.54 -17.23 -12.16
N ILE A 273 -23.47 -17.25 -10.82
CA ILE A 273 -22.40 -17.93 -10.08
C ILE A 273 -22.53 -19.46 -10.16
N SER A 274 -23.74 -20.02 -10.24
CA SER A 274 -23.90 -21.47 -10.49
C SER A 274 -23.39 -21.95 -11.87
N GLN A 275 -22.97 -21.02 -12.74
CA GLN A 275 -22.41 -21.28 -14.07
C GLN A 275 -20.88 -21.07 -14.14
N THR A 276 -20.19 -20.88 -13.02
CA THR A 276 -18.73 -20.76 -12.92
C THR A 276 -18.08 -22.07 -12.46
N SER A 277 -16.74 -22.12 -12.35
CA SER A 277 -16.02 -23.24 -11.73
C SER A 277 -16.47 -23.51 -10.29
N GLU A 278 -16.26 -24.75 -9.83
CA GLU A 278 -16.54 -25.17 -8.45
C GLU A 278 -15.71 -24.37 -7.44
N GLU A 279 -14.45 -24.02 -7.78
CA GLU A 279 -13.59 -23.16 -6.96
C GLU A 279 -14.20 -21.76 -6.79
N PHE A 280 -14.72 -21.18 -7.88
CA PHE A 280 -15.40 -19.88 -7.84
C PHE A 280 -16.70 -19.94 -7.03
N GLN A 281 -17.49 -21.01 -7.17
CA GLN A 281 -18.71 -21.21 -6.38
C GLN A 281 -18.39 -21.36 -4.88
N ALA A 282 -17.34 -22.10 -4.53
CA ALA A 282 -16.93 -22.31 -3.14
C ALA A 282 -16.38 -21.04 -2.47
N ARG A 283 -15.66 -20.19 -3.22
CA ARG A 283 -15.09 -18.94 -2.68
C ARG A 283 -16.09 -17.78 -2.57
N ASN A 284 -17.17 -17.79 -3.38
CA ASN A 284 -18.17 -16.72 -3.47
C ASN A 284 -19.61 -17.18 -3.09
N PRO A 285 -19.86 -17.69 -1.87
CA PRO A 285 -21.17 -18.16 -1.44
C PRO A 285 -22.19 -17.01 -1.26
N VAL A 286 -23.21 -16.96 -2.11
CA VAL A 286 -24.19 -15.85 -2.12
C VAL A 286 -25.24 -15.97 -0.99
N LYS A 287 -24.96 -15.29 0.13
CA LYS A 287 -25.82 -15.22 1.33
C LYS A 287 -26.90 -14.13 1.24
N PRO A 288 -28.03 -14.23 1.96
CA PRO A 288 -29.00 -13.14 2.11
C PRO A 288 -28.41 -11.92 2.83
N ALA A 289 -28.94 -10.72 2.58
CA ALA A 289 -28.42 -9.49 3.15
C ALA A 289 -28.53 -9.44 4.69
N ALA A 290 -29.59 -9.98 5.31
CA ALA A 290 -29.66 -10.10 6.77
C ALA A 290 -28.47 -10.86 7.36
N GLN A 291 -28.16 -12.05 6.82
CA GLN A 291 -27.04 -12.86 7.27
C GLN A 291 -25.71 -12.11 7.13
N LEU A 292 -25.50 -11.38 6.03
CA LEU A 292 -24.28 -10.60 5.82
C LEU A 292 -24.14 -9.43 6.81
N ARG A 293 -25.24 -8.74 7.14
CA ARG A 293 -25.25 -7.68 8.17
C ARG A 293 -24.93 -8.24 9.56
N ASP A 294 -25.51 -9.39 9.91
CA ASP A 294 -25.32 -10.02 11.22
C ASP A 294 -23.89 -10.58 11.37
N GLU A 295 -23.34 -11.22 10.33
CA GLU A 295 -21.95 -11.69 10.30
C GLU A 295 -20.96 -10.51 10.41
N TYR A 296 -21.15 -9.44 9.62
CA TYR A 296 -20.32 -8.25 9.66
C TYR A 296 -20.37 -7.52 11.01
N LYS A 297 -21.57 -7.44 11.62
CA LYS A 297 -21.74 -6.88 12.97
C LYS A 297 -20.96 -7.68 14.01
N ALA A 298 -21.09 -9.01 14.00
CA ALA A 298 -20.36 -9.88 14.92
C ALA A 298 -18.83 -9.78 14.74
N GLU A 299 -18.34 -9.67 13.51
CA GLU A 299 -16.92 -9.42 13.22
C GLU A 299 -16.45 -8.09 13.83
N LYS A 300 -17.23 -7.00 13.68
CA LYS A 300 -16.89 -5.70 14.28
C LYS A 300 -16.92 -5.70 15.80
N GLU A 301 -17.86 -6.40 16.42
CA GLU A 301 -17.92 -6.55 17.88
C GLU A 301 -16.69 -7.34 18.40
N GLN A 302 -16.26 -8.40 17.69
CA GLN A 302 -15.06 -9.16 18.04
C GLN A 302 -13.77 -8.35 17.83
N LEU A 303 -13.61 -7.66 16.70
CA LEU A 303 -12.43 -6.81 16.43
C LEU A 303 -12.31 -5.66 17.44
N ALA A 304 -13.43 -5.03 17.82
CA ALA A 304 -13.43 -3.98 18.84
C ALA A 304 -13.03 -4.52 20.23
N LYS A 305 -13.43 -5.76 20.56
CA LYS A 305 -13.00 -6.45 21.78
C LYS A 305 -11.50 -6.76 21.74
N GLU A 306 -10.98 -7.33 20.66
CA GLU A 306 -9.56 -7.63 20.50
C GLU A 306 -8.69 -6.37 20.56
N GLU A 307 -9.15 -5.26 19.97
CA GLU A 307 -8.47 -3.97 20.09
C GLU A 307 -8.49 -3.42 21.52
N ALA A 308 -9.61 -3.54 22.23
CA ALA A 308 -9.71 -3.14 23.63
C ALA A 308 -8.81 -3.99 24.56
N GLU A 309 -8.76 -5.31 24.36
CA GLU A 309 -7.87 -6.22 25.09
C GLU A 309 -6.39 -5.91 24.80
N ARG A 310 -6.02 -5.73 23.53
CA ARG A 310 -4.68 -5.29 23.09
C ARG A 310 -4.28 -3.94 23.69
N LYS A 311 -5.22 -2.98 23.73
CA LYS A 311 -4.98 -1.66 24.33
C LYS A 311 -4.80 -1.76 25.84
N ALA A 312 -5.63 -2.53 26.53
CA ALA A 312 -5.51 -2.75 27.98
C ALA A 312 -4.18 -3.44 28.33
N ALA A 313 -3.76 -4.43 27.54
CA ALA A 313 -2.47 -5.10 27.69
C ALA A 313 -1.29 -4.10 27.53
N ARG A 314 -1.30 -3.29 26.46
CA ARG A 314 -0.28 -2.23 26.25
C ARG A 314 -0.32 -1.17 27.36
N GLU A 315 -1.48 -0.81 27.89
CA GLU A 315 -1.57 0.14 29.00
C GLU A 315 -1.04 -0.44 30.32
N ALA A 316 -1.24 -1.73 30.57
CA ALA A 316 -0.68 -2.46 31.71
C ALA A 316 0.85 -2.64 31.58
N GLU A 317 1.36 -2.98 30.40
CA GLU A 317 2.80 -3.05 30.10
C GLU A 317 3.47 -1.68 30.29
N ILE A 318 2.85 -0.60 29.77
CA ILE A 318 3.30 0.77 30.00
C ILE A 318 3.33 1.09 31.49
N ALA A 319 2.29 0.73 32.25
CA ALA A 319 2.23 0.98 33.70
C ALA A 319 3.30 0.20 34.49
N ALA A 320 3.58 -1.05 34.10
CA ALA A 320 4.62 -1.89 34.71
C ALA A 320 6.04 -1.43 34.36
N SER A 321 6.24 -0.79 33.20
CA SER A 321 7.55 -0.30 32.72
C SER A 321 7.85 1.16 33.08
N MET A 322 6.98 1.86 33.81
CA MET A 322 7.19 3.27 34.18
C MET A 322 8.40 3.44 35.12
N GLN A 323 9.36 4.29 34.74
CA GLN A 323 10.54 4.59 35.56
C GLN A 323 10.51 6.03 36.10
N PRO A 324 11.05 6.29 37.30
CA PRO A 324 11.21 7.65 37.80
C PRO A 324 12.20 8.42 36.93
N TRP A 325 12.03 9.74 36.82
CA TRP A 325 12.96 10.57 36.05
C TRP A 325 14.39 10.53 36.63
N PRO A 326 15.41 10.14 35.85
CA PRO A 326 16.77 9.98 36.37
C PRO A 326 17.46 11.33 36.62
N ALA A 327 18.38 11.34 37.59
CA ALA A 327 19.26 12.48 37.87
C ALA A 327 20.30 12.68 36.74
N THR A 328 20.68 13.94 36.49
CA THR A 328 21.77 14.24 35.55
C THR A 328 23.13 13.84 36.13
N LYS A 329 24.02 13.29 35.30
CA LYS A 329 25.39 12.95 35.71
C LYS A 329 26.41 14.05 35.47
N MET A 330 26.05 15.07 34.68
CA MET A 330 26.86 16.26 34.43
C MET A 330 25.99 17.43 33.94
N GLY A 331 26.60 18.61 33.82
CA GLY A 331 25.94 19.81 33.32
C GLY A 331 25.29 20.64 34.43
N ASP A 332 25.31 21.96 34.25
CA ASP A 332 24.59 22.92 35.08
C ASP A 332 23.21 23.24 34.48
N ALA A 333 22.42 24.06 35.16
CA ALA A 333 21.10 24.47 34.69
C ALA A 333 21.16 25.22 33.33
N ALA A 334 22.24 25.97 33.07
CA ALA A 334 22.42 26.67 31.79
C ALA A 334 22.61 25.68 30.63
N PHE A 335 23.46 24.66 30.80
CA PHE A 335 23.67 23.63 29.79
C PHE A 335 22.42 22.76 29.57
N LEU A 336 21.72 22.34 30.64
CA LEU A 336 20.47 21.58 30.53
C LEU A 336 19.39 22.37 29.76
N ASN A 337 19.26 23.67 30.03
CA ASN A 337 18.34 24.55 29.31
C ASN A 337 18.75 24.73 27.83
N ALA A 338 20.05 24.79 27.53
CA ALA A 338 20.53 24.84 26.15
C ALA A 338 20.22 23.55 25.37
N CYS A 339 20.38 22.38 25.98
CA CYS A 339 19.93 21.10 25.40
C CYS A 339 18.41 21.06 25.20
N LEU A 340 17.62 21.53 26.17
CA LEU A 340 16.16 21.59 26.08
C LEU A 340 15.68 22.52 24.95
N ALA A 341 16.34 23.67 24.78
CA ALA A 341 16.07 24.60 23.69
C ALA A 341 16.41 23.98 22.33
N ALA A 342 17.55 23.29 22.21
CA ALA A 342 17.93 22.57 21.00
C ALA A 342 16.94 21.45 20.64
N ALA A 343 16.44 20.70 21.62
CA ALA A 343 15.40 19.69 21.39
C ALA A 343 14.09 20.32 20.87
N ARG A 344 13.60 21.38 21.52
CA ARG A 344 12.36 22.09 21.09
C ARG A 344 12.48 22.77 19.73
N ALA A 345 13.68 23.15 19.32
CA ALA A 345 13.93 23.71 17.99
C ALA A 345 13.97 22.63 16.89
N GLN A 346 14.30 21.39 17.25
CA GLN A 346 14.34 20.25 16.33
C GLN A 346 12.99 19.53 16.21
N PHE A 347 12.29 19.38 17.33
CA PHE A 347 11.02 18.65 17.48
C PHE A 347 10.03 19.47 18.32
N PRO A 348 9.42 20.52 17.75
CA PRO A 348 8.50 21.41 18.48
C PRO A 348 7.20 20.71 18.93
N GLU A 349 6.72 19.74 18.17
CA GLU A 349 5.51 18.95 18.43
C GLU A 349 5.62 17.99 19.63
N GLU A 350 6.84 17.55 19.99
CA GLU A 350 7.08 16.57 21.06
C GLU A 350 6.84 17.10 22.49
N ASP A 351 6.60 18.41 22.66
CA ASP A 351 6.41 19.07 23.97
C ASP A 351 7.50 18.69 25.00
N ALA A 352 8.77 18.86 24.60
CA ALA A 352 9.91 18.57 25.45
C ALA A 352 9.90 19.44 26.73
N LYS A 353 9.99 18.84 27.92
CA LYS A 353 9.90 19.55 29.22
C LYS A 353 11.21 19.68 30.00
N ARG A 354 12.07 18.66 30.00
CA ARG A 354 13.34 18.61 30.76
C ARG A 354 14.35 17.66 30.13
N VAL A 355 15.62 17.79 30.51
CA VAL A 355 16.76 17.02 30.01
C VAL A 355 17.60 16.50 31.18
N THR A 356 18.12 15.28 31.07
CA THR A 356 19.07 14.66 32.01
C THR A 356 20.23 14.08 31.22
N ILE A 357 21.48 14.46 31.52
CA ILE A 357 22.66 13.96 30.81
C ILE A 357 23.07 12.57 31.33
N LEU A 358 23.27 11.64 30.40
CA LEU A 358 23.58 10.23 30.66
C LEU A 358 25.07 9.94 30.87
N ASN A 359 25.93 10.79 30.33
CA ASN A 359 27.38 10.72 30.46
C ASN A 359 27.84 11.45 31.73
N SER A 360 28.91 10.98 32.37
CA SER A 360 29.63 11.72 33.42
C SER A 360 30.70 12.67 32.85
N THR A 361 31.09 12.47 31.59
CA THR A 361 32.11 13.24 30.87
C THR A 361 31.72 13.45 29.42
N TRP A 362 32.29 14.48 28.79
CA TRP A 362 32.14 14.72 27.36
C TRP A 362 32.77 13.61 26.51
N GLN A 363 32.04 13.13 25.50
CA GLN A 363 32.65 12.38 24.38
C GLN A 363 33.29 13.39 23.43
N ILE A 364 34.52 13.14 23.00
CA ILE A 364 35.27 14.03 22.11
C ILE A 364 35.40 13.38 20.73
N ASP A 365 34.80 13.99 19.72
CA ASP A 365 34.97 13.57 18.33
C ASP A 365 36.21 14.24 17.73
N ARG A 366 36.98 13.50 16.94
CA ARG A 366 38.19 13.97 16.25
C ARG A 366 38.12 13.70 14.75
N ASP A 367 38.90 14.45 13.98
CA ASP A 367 39.11 14.21 12.55
C ASP A 367 40.17 13.10 12.31
N GLY A 368 40.39 12.74 11.04
CA GLY A 368 41.40 11.77 10.63
C GLY A 368 42.86 12.19 10.89
N PHE A 369 43.10 13.43 11.30
CA PHE A 369 44.41 13.96 11.70
C PHE A 369 44.56 14.09 13.22
N GLY A 370 43.52 13.72 13.98
CA GLY A 370 43.50 13.75 15.44
C GLY A 370 43.11 15.10 16.07
N ASN A 371 42.73 16.11 15.26
CA ASN A 371 42.23 17.40 15.76
C ASN A 371 40.86 17.21 16.42
N ILE A 372 40.55 17.98 17.46
CA ILE A 372 39.22 17.98 18.08
C ILE A 372 38.25 18.72 17.15
N VAL A 373 37.17 18.06 16.74
CA VAL A 373 36.10 18.66 15.91
C VAL A 373 34.99 19.21 16.80
N ARG A 374 34.53 18.39 17.76
CA ARG A 374 33.43 18.73 18.67
C ARG A 374 33.45 17.88 19.93
N ARG A 375 32.63 18.28 20.90
CA ARG A 375 32.26 17.46 22.05
C ARG A 375 30.77 17.16 22.05
N ARG A 376 30.37 15.96 22.47
CA ARG A 376 28.98 15.53 22.54
C ARG A 376 28.65 14.74 23.80
N VAL A 377 27.35 14.68 24.11
CA VAL A 377 26.76 13.89 25.19
C VAL A 377 25.46 13.25 24.72
N SER A 378 25.11 12.12 25.32
CA SER A 378 23.76 11.56 25.26
C SER A 378 22.95 12.02 26.48
N ALA A 379 21.63 12.14 26.30
CA ALA A 379 20.71 12.53 27.34
C ALA A 379 19.39 11.77 27.23
N TRP A 380 18.64 11.75 28.34
CA TRP A 380 17.19 11.57 28.29
C TRP A 380 16.53 12.93 28.12
N VAL A 381 15.54 13.01 27.24
CA VAL A 381 14.66 14.16 27.06
C VAL A 381 13.23 13.73 27.37
N ASP A 382 12.57 14.46 28.25
CA ASP A 382 11.18 14.21 28.62
C ASP A 382 10.27 14.81 27.54
N ILE A 383 9.61 13.97 26.75
CA ILE A 383 8.69 14.32 25.66
C ILE A 383 7.28 13.76 25.91
N LYS A 384 6.31 14.14 25.07
CA LYS A 384 4.95 13.60 25.08
C LYS A 384 4.81 12.54 23.98
N LYS A 385 4.48 11.30 24.36
CA LYS A 385 4.22 10.18 23.45
C LYS A 385 2.96 9.43 23.88
N ASP A 386 2.08 9.11 22.94
CA ASP A 386 0.79 8.45 23.19
C ASP A 386 -0.04 9.14 24.30
N GLY A 387 0.03 10.47 24.38
CA GLY A 387 -0.59 11.29 25.43
C GLY A 387 0.15 11.31 26.78
N LYS A 388 1.02 10.33 27.05
CA LYS A 388 1.80 10.15 28.30
C LYS A 388 3.18 10.84 28.19
N ARG A 389 3.92 10.92 29.30
CA ARG A 389 5.32 11.41 29.32
C ARG A 389 6.30 10.27 29.09
N TYR A 390 7.29 10.48 28.24
CA TYR A 390 8.23 9.47 27.77
C TYR A 390 9.65 10.03 27.71
N ALA A 391 10.64 9.26 28.14
CA ALA A 391 12.05 9.60 28.10
C ALA A 391 12.66 9.10 26.79
N THR A 392 12.84 9.98 25.80
CA THR A 392 13.51 9.67 24.54
C THR A 392 15.02 9.93 24.65
N ASN A 393 15.85 9.19 23.91
CA ASN A 393 17.31 9.32 23.98
C ASN A 393 17.83 10.23 22.87
N TYR A 394 18.28 11.45 23.21
CA TYR A 394 18.87 12.39 22.25
C TYR A 394 20.34 12.70 22.53
N GLY A 395 21.08 12.97 21.46
CA GLY A 395 22.44 13.48 21.49
C GLY A 395 22.47 15.00 21.36
N PHE A 396 23.38 15.64 22.09
CA PHE A 396 23.67 17.08 21.97
C PHE A 396 25.16 17.30 21.79
N ALA A 397 25.53 18.26 20.95
CA ALA A 397 26.92 18.57 20.62
C ALA A 397 27.24 20.07 20.74
N GLN A 398 28.54 20.36 20.84
CA GLN A 398 29.13 21.69 20.77
C GLN A 398 30.44 21.60 19.98
N ASP A 399 30.57 22.37 18.90
CA ASP A 399 31.77 22.35 18.06
C ASP A 399 32.95 23.04 18.74
N TYR A 400 34.16 22.60 18.42
CA TYR A 400 35.39 23.16 18.98
C TYR A 400 35.80 24.43 18.25
N MET A 401 36.03 25.52 18.99
CA MET A 401 36.34 26.85 18.44
C MET A 401 37.82 27.23 18.61
N GLY A 402 38.69 26.26 18.91
CA GLY A 402 40.09 26.51 19.26
C GLY A 402 40.26 27.03 20.70
N GLY A 403 41.51 27.05 21.18
CA GLY A 403 41.87 27.65 22.48
C GLY A 403 41.09 27.10 23.68
N GLY A 404 40.67 25.83 23.67
CA GLY A 404 39.85 25.21 24.72
C GLY A 404 38.37 25.62 24.73
N LYS A 405 37.92 26.46 23.78
CA LYS A 405 36.55 26.99 23.70
C LYS A 405 35.64 26.12 22.83
N TYR A 406 34.35 26.15 23.13
CA TYR A 406 33.31 25.39 22.42
C TYR A 406 32.11 26.28 22.11
N GLY A 407 31.42 25.99 21.00
CA GLY A 407 30.30 26.75 20.49
C GLY A 407 28.96 26.53 21.22
N LYS A 408 27.88 27.01 20.61
CA LYS A 408 26.51 26.80 21.09
C LYS A 408 26.17 25.31 21.11
N THR A 409 25.32 24.90 22.05
CA THR A 409 24.72 23.56 22.04
C THR A 409 23.75 23.43 20.87
N TYR A 410 23.86 22.33 20.12
CA TYR A 410 22.91 21.95 19.07
C TYR A 410 22.48 20.48 19.23
N PHE A 411 21.34 20.13 18.60
CA PHE A 411 20.86 18.76 18.52
C PHE A 411 21.75 17.95 17.58
N PHE A 412 22.26 16.81 18.05
CA PHE A 412 23.24 16.01 17.31
C PHE A 412 22.64 14.76 16.64
N GLY A 413 21.50 14.25 17.15
CA GLY A 413 20.84 13.07 16.59
C GLY A 413 20.05 12.28 17.63
N VAL A 414 19.28 11.29 17.15
CA VAL A 414 18.60 10.31 17.99
C VAL A 414 19.61 9.24 18.43
N GLY A 415 19.57 8.88 19.72
CA GLY A 415 20.44 7.87 20.31
C GLY A 415 19.81 6.47 20.35
N THR A 416 20.64 5.44 20.46
CA THR A 416 20.24 4.04 20.32
C THR A 416 19.64 3.39 21.57
N ARG A 417 19.41 4.14 22.65
CA ARG A 417 18.80 3.58 23.88
C ARG A 417 17.29 3.61 23.79
N SER A 418 16.66 2.45 23.93
CA SER A 418 15.20 2.33 24.10
C SER A 418 14.72 3.21 25.24
N GLY A 419 13.82 4.15 24.93
CA GLY A 419 13.21 5.03 25.91
C GLY A 419 12.13 4.35 26.75
N PHE A 420 11.74 5.00 27.85
CA PHE A 420 10.79 4.48 28.83
C PHE A 420 9.69 5.50 29.16
N PHE A 421 8.52 5.03 29.60
CA PHE A 421 7.48 5.92 30.12
C PHE A 421 7.86 6.44 31.51
N ILE A 422 7.58 7.71 31.77
CA ILE A 422 8.02 8.40 32.99
C ILE A 422 6.89 8.35 34.02
N LYS A 423 7.22 7.86 35.22
CA LYS A 423 6.32 7.77 36.38
C LYS A 423 5.90 9.14 36.92
#